data_AF-A0A0B4ZWD5-F1
#
_entry.id   AF-A0A0B4ZWD5-F1
#
_cell.length_a   1.000
_cell.length_b   1.000
_cell.length_c   1.000
_cell.angle_alpha   90.00
_cell.angle_beta   90.00
_cell.angle_gamma   90.00
#
_symmetry.space_group_name_H-M   'P 1'
#
loop_
_entity.id
_entity.type
_entity.pdbx_description
1 polymer ?
#
loop_
_entity_poly.entity_id
_entity_poly.type
_entity_poly.pdbx_seq_one_letter_code
_entity_poly.pdbx_strand_id
1 'polypeptide(L)'
;CVTAYQITIETSPMQRFLTTEYLVFGVAQLFIYCWHSNDVLFASADLMRGPYESIWWTRSVRYRKDLYLLAAQFNKTVVFSAGPFTKLTVATFISILKGAYSYYTLLSQSQMK
;
A
#
# COMPACT_ATOMS: atom_id res chain seq x y z
N CYS A 1 -5.67 -14.48 -8.21
CA CYS A 1 -5.55 -15.95 -8.19
C CYS A 1 -6.52 -16.62 -9.15
N VAL A 2 -7.84 -16.50 -8.96
CA VAL A 2 -8.84 -17.10 -9.85
C VAL A 2 -8.72 -16.59 -11.28
N THR A 3 -8.60 -15.27 -11.46
CA THR A 3 -8.39 -14.65 -12.78
C THR A 3 -7.12 -15.13 -13.48
N ALA A 4 -6.01 -15.23 -12.74
CA ALA A 4 -4.75 -15.78 -13.26
C ALA A 4 -4.88 -17.25 -13.72
N TYR A 5 -5.72 -18.03 -13.03
CA TYR A 5 -6.03 -19.42 -13.39
C TYR A 5 -7.02 -19.54 -14.55
N GLN A 6 -8.00 -18.63 -14.66
CA GLN A 6 -8.94 -18.57 -15.78
C GLN A 6 -8.22 -18.31 -17.11
N ILE A 7 -7.17 -17.46 -17.11
CA ILE A 7 -6.34 -17.20 -18.30
C ILE A 7 -5.73 -18.47 -18.89
N THR A 8 -5.41 -19.47 -18.06
CA THR A 8 -4.86 -20.76 -18.49
C THR A 8 -5.90 -21.76 -18.99
N ILE A 9 -7.17 -21.61 -18.61
CA ILE A 9 -8.25 -22.53 -19.01
C ILE A 9 -9.02 -22.02 -20.24
N GLU A 10 -9.19 -20.71 -20.35
CA GLU A 10 -9.97 -20.12 -21.43
C GLU A 10 -9.35 -20.40 -22.80
N THR A 11 -10.16 -20.92 -23.72
CA THR A 11 -9.73 -21.30 -25.08
C THR A 11 -9.97 -20.18 -26.09
N SER A 12 -10.98 -19.32 -25.87
CA SER A 12 -11.29 -18.23 -26.80
C SER A 12 -10.31 -17.05 -26.63
N PRO A 13 -9.74 -16.50 -27.72
CA PRO A 13 -8.76 -15.42 -27.62
C PRO A 13 -9.37 -14.15 -27.02
N MET A 14 -10.63 -13.84 -27.35
CA MET A 14 -11.32 -12.65 -26.86
C MET A 14 -11.48 -12.65 -25.34
N GLN A 15 -11.94 -13.76 -24.75
CA GLN A 15 -12.13 -13.83 -23.29
C GLN A 15 -10.78 -13.76 -22.56
N ARG A 16 -9.73 -14.42 -23.10
CA ARG A 16 -8.38 -14.33 -22.54
C ARG A 16 -7.86 -12.90 -22.48
N PHE A 17 -8.10 -12.10 -23.52
CA PHE A 17 -7.72 -10.69 -23.52
C PHE A 17 -8.43 -9.90 -22.42
N LEU A 18 -9.76 -10.02 -22.33
CA LEU A 18 -10.56 -9.34 -21.30
C LEU A 18 -10.13 -9.73 -19.88
N THR A 19 -9.92 -11.03 -19.64
CA THR A 19 -9.50 -11.55 -18.33
C THR A 19 -8.08 -11.09 -17.96
N THR A 20 -7.18 -11.01 -18.95
CA THR A 20 -5.82 -10.48 -18.76
C THR A 20 -5.85 -9.00 -18.41
N GLU A 21 -6.61 -8.21 -19.15
CA GLU A 21 -6.78 -6.79 -18.91
C GLU A 21 -7.35 -6.53 -17.50
N TYR A 22 -8.39 -7.27 -17.11
CA TYR A 22 -8.96 -7.19 -15.76
C TYR A 22 -7.93 -7.50 -14.66
N LEU A 23 -7.10 -8.53 -14.85
CA LEU A 23 -6.03 -8.86 -13.90
C LEU A 23 -5.01 -7.73 -13.79
N VAL A 24 -4.57 -7.17 -14.92
CA VAL A 24 -3.60 -6.08 -14.97
C VAL A 24 -4.14 -4.84 -14.26
N PHE A 25 -5.37 -4.44 -14.55
CA PHE A 25 -6.01 -3.30 -13.88
C PHE A 25 -6.18 -3.52 -12.38
N GLY A 26 -6.61 -4.71 -11.95
CA GLY A 26 -6.75 -5.02 -10.53
C GLY A 26 -5.42 -4.95 -9.77
N VAL A 27 -4.34 -5.48 -10.37
CA VAL A 27 -2.99 -5.41 -9.77
C VAL A 27 -2.48 -3.97 -9.75
N ALA A 28 -2.68 -3.20 -10.82
CA ALA A 28 -2.27 -1.80 -10.90
C ALA A 28 -3.01 -0.94 -9.87
N GLN A 29 -4.32 -1.12 -9.73
CA GLN A 29 -5.13 -0.41 -8.74
C GLN A 29 -4.63 -0.68 -7.32
N LEU A 30 -4.39 -1.96 -6.98
CA LEU A 30 -3.85 -2.32 -5.66
C LEU A 30 -2.45 -1.69 -5.43
N PHE A 31 -1.59 -1.73 -6.46
CA PHE A 31 -0.27 -1.12 -6.39
C PHE A 31 -0.36 0.39 -6.12
N ILE A 32 -1.22 1.12 -6.83
CA ILE A 32 -1.40 2.57 -6.65
C ILE A 32 -1.83 2.89 -5.20
N TYR A 33 -2.76 2.13 -4.62
CA TYR A 33 -3.16 2.33 -3.23
C TYR A 33 -2.03 2.06 -2.23
N CYS A 34 -1.31 0.95 -2.40
CA CYS A 34 -0.21 0.58 -1.52
C CYS A 34 0.98 1.56 -1.65
N TRP A 35 1.22 2.07 -2.85
CA TRP A 35 2.24 3.08 -3.12
C TRP A 35 1.89 4.41 -2.47
N HIS A 36 0.71 4.96 -2.77
CA HIS A 36 0.31 6.27 -2.24
C HIS A 36 0.18 6.25 -0.71
N SER A 37 -0.36 5.18 -0.15
CA SER A 37 -0.40 5.02 1.31
C SER A 37 0.99 4.98 1.95
N ASN A 38 1.96 4.34 1.28
CA ASN A 38 3.33 4.30 1.72
C ASN A 38 3.97 5.69 1.69
N ASP A 39 3.77 6.46 0.62
CA ASP A 39 4.28 7.84 0.52
C ASP A 39 3.70 8.72 1.63
N VAL A 40 2.39 8.61 1.91
CA VAL A 40 1.74 9.33 3.01
C VAL A 40 2.31 8.91 4.37
N LEU A 41 2.60 7.63 4.56
CA LEU A 41 3.25 7.14 5.78
C LEU A 41 4.62 7.79 5.98
N PHE A 42 5.46 7.80 4.95
CA PHE A 42 6.79 8.41 5.01
C PHE A 42 6.72 9.92 5.21
N ALA A 43 5.83 10.62 4.50
CA ALA A 43 5.60 12.05 4.69
C ALA A 43 5.15 12.34 6.13
N SER A 44 4.21 11.56 6.68
CA SER A 44 3.74 11.73 8.06
C SER A 44 4.84 11.54 9.10
N ALA A 45 5.79 10.66 8.85
CA ALA A 45 6.94 10.44 9.73
C ALA A 45 7.93 11.62 9.68
N ASP A 46 8.07 12.28 8.54
CA ASP A 46 8.99 13.41 8.35
C ASP A 46 8.40 14.76 8.81
N LEU A 47 7.07 14.87 8.97
CA LEU A 47 6.39 16.11 9.38
C LEU A 47 6.96 16.73 10.68
N MET A 48 7.45 15.91 11.61
CA MET A 48 8.04 16.37 12.87
C MET A 48 9.35 17.14 12.70
N ARG A 49 10.04 16.94 11.58
CA ARG A 49 11.33 17.55 11.31
C ARG A 49 11.23 19.06 11.10
N GLY A 50 10.16 19.53 10.46
CA GLY A 50 9.94 20.97 10.23
C GLY A 50 9.85 21.82 11.51
N PRO A 51 8.96 21.49 12.47
CA PRO A 51 8.91 22.16 13.77
C PRO A 51 10.26 22.11 14.52
N TYR A 52 10.97 20.98 14.44
CA TYR A 52 12.25 20.80 15.11
C TYR A 52 13.36 21.69 14.53
N GLU A 53 13.43 21.82 13.20
CA GLU A 53 14.40 22.66 12.49
C GLU A 53 14.07 24.16 12.57
N SER A 54 12.87 24.52 13.03
CA SER A 54 12.51 25.92 13.28
C SER A 54 13.31 26.51 14.46
N ILE A 55 13.49 27.83 14.50
CA ILE A 55 14.19 28.54 15.60
C ILE A 55 13.27 28.67 16.83
N TRP A 56 12.66 27.57 17.28
CA TRP A 56 11.64 27.55 18.31
C TRP A 56 12.17 27.98 19.69
N TRP A 57 13.45 27.75 19.96
CA TRP A 57 14.11 28.04 21.23
C TRP A 57 14.33 29.54 21.49
N THR A 58 14.22 30.42 20.49
CA THR A 58 14.30 31.87 20.66
C THR A 58 12.92 32.54 20.71
N ARG A 59 11.86 31.82 20.33
CA ARG A 59 10.49 32.35 20.27
C ARG A 59 9.83 32.42 21.66
N SER A 60 8.74 33.17 21.76
CA SER A 60 7.99 33.38 22.99
C SER A 60 7.41 32.08 23.57
N VAL A 61 7.13 32.07 24.87
CA VAL A 61 6.55 30.91 25.56
C VAL A 61 5.22 30.48 24.95
N ARG A 62 4.40 31.43 24.50
CA ARG A 62 3.12 31.13 23.83
C ARG A 62 3.34 30.35 22.53
N TYR A 63 4.27 30.79 21.69
CA TYR A 63 4.62 30.10 20.44
C TYR A 63 5.14 28.67 20.70
N ARG A 64 5.98 28.49 21.73
CA ARG A 64 6.48 27.15 22.08
C ARG A 64 5.38 26.21 22.52
N LYS A 65 4.36 26.69 23.25
CA LYS A 65 3.20 25.88 23.63
C LYS A 65 2.38 25.45 22.41
N ASP A 66 2.15 26.36 21.48
CA ASP A 66 1.43 26.06 20.23
C ASP A 66 2.22 25.04 19.38
N LEU A 67 3.53 25.20 19.29
CA LEU A 67 4.43 24.26 18.61
C LEU A 67 4.43 22.87 19.27
N TYR A 68 4.35 22.81 20.61
CA TYR A 68 4.22 21.55 21.35
C TYR A 68 2.92 20.81 21.02
N LEU A 69 1.81 21.54 20.90
CA LEU A 69 0.53 20.96 20.48
C LEU A 69 0.61 20.45 19.05
N LEU A 70 1.23 21.22 18.14
CA LEU A 70 1.46 20.81 16.76
C LEU A 70 2.32 19.53 16.68
N ALA A 71 3.41 19.48 17.46
CA ALA A 71 4.29 18.32 17.54
C ALA A 71 3.54 17.07 18.04
N ALA A 72 2.68 17.22 19.05
CA ALA A 72 1.83 16.12 19.52
C ALA A 72 0.88 15.60 18.43
N GLN A 73 0.36 16.48 17.57
CA GLN A 73 -0.49 16.09 16.44
C GLN A 73 0.31 15.37 15.34
N PHE A 74 1.51 15.84 15.03
CA PHE A 74 2.38 15.25 14.00
C PHE A 74 2.97 13.91 14.41
N ASN A 75 3.11 13.64 15.72
CA ASN A 75 3.55 12.34 16.23
C ASN A 75 2.53 11.21 15.95
N LYS A 76 1.32 11.53 15.48
CA LYS A 76 0.34 10.52 15.09
C LYS A 76 0.68 9.98 13.70
N THR A 77 1.18 8.75 13.63
CA THR A 77 1.45 8.06 12.37
C THR A 77 0.19 7.95 11.52
N VAL A 78 0.23 8.50 10.30
CA VAL A 78 -0.86 8.39 9.33
C VAL A 78 -0.54 7.22 8.41
N VAL A 79 -1.35 6.17 8.46
CA VAL A 79 -1.22 5.01 7.57
C VAL A 79 -2.60 4.55 7.16
N PHE A 80 -2.80 4.30 5.86
CA PHE A 80 -4.06 3.71 5.43
C PHE A 80 -4.06 2.23 5.78
N SER A 81 -5.17 1.76 6.36
CA SER A 81 -5.37 0.36 6.71
C SER A 81 -6.54 -0.23 5.94
N ALA A 82 -6.36 -1.43 5.42
CA ALA A 82 -7.46 -2.25 4.89
C ALA A 82 -8.22 -2.86 6.08
N GLY A 83 -9.10 -2.07 6.67
CA GLY A 83 -9.83 -2.45 7.89
C GLY A 83 -8.90 -2.80 9.06
N PRO A 84 -9.33 -3.69 9.98
CA PRO A 84 -8.50 -4.15 11.10
C PRO A 84 -7.43 -5.18 10.70
N PHE A 85 -7.32 -5.52 9.41
CA PHE A 85 -6.54 -6.68 8.96
C PHE A 85 -5.08 -6.33 8.66
N THR A 86 -4.85 -5.29 7.85
CA THR A 86 -3.49 -4.95 7.40
C THR A 86 -3.34 -3.46 7.07
N LYS A 87 -2.11 -2.96 7.18
CA LYS A 87 -1.73 -1.64 6.67
C LYS A 87 -1.48 -1.74 5.17
N LEU A 88 -1.88 -0.71 4.42
CA LEU A 88 -1.61 -0.61 2.99
C LEU A 88 -0.20 -0.06 2.81
N THR A 89 0.74 -0.94 2.54
CA THR A 89 2.14 -0.59 2.28
C THR A 89 2.66 -1.36 1.06
N VAL A 90 3.75 -0.88 0.46
CA VAL A 90 4.41 -1.60 -0.63
C VAL A 90 4.88 -2.99 -0.18
N ALA A 91 5.30 -3.14 1.09
CA ALA A 91 5.66 -4.43 1.66
C ALA A 91 4.48 -5.42 1.64
N THR A 92 3.28 -4.96 2.03
CA THR A 92 2.07 -5.81 1.99
C THR A 92 1.64 -6.16 0.57
N PHE A 93 1.81 -5.24 -0.40
CA PHE A 93 1.58 -5.54 -1.81
C PHE A 93 2.48 -6.67 -2.32
N ILE A 94 3.78 -6.62 -2.00
CA ILE A 94 4.73 -7.68 -2.36
C ILE A 94 4.32 -9.01 -1.73
N SER A 95 3.90 -9.01 -0.46
CA SER A 95 3.41 -10.21 0.22
C SER A 95 2.17 -10.80 -0.46
N ILE A 96 1.21 -9.96 -0.89
CA ILE A 96 0.03 -10.38 -1.63
C ILE A 96 0.42 -11.02 -2.97
N LEU A 97 1.33 -10.40 -3.73
CA LEU A 97 1.80 -10.96 -5.00
C LEU A 97 2.52 -12.29 -4.84
N LYS A 98 3.39 -12.42 -3.83
CA LYS A 98 4.08 -13.67 -3.51
C LYS A 98 3.09 -14.78 -3.14
N GLY A 99 2.10 -14.46 -2.30
CA GLY A 99 1.03 -15.39 -1.95
C GLY A 99 0.20 -15.82 -3.15
N ALA A 100 -0.16 -14.87 -4.02
CA ALA A 100 -0.92 -15.15 -5.24
C ALA A 100 -0.15 -16.05 -6.22
N TYR A 101 1.15 -15.80 -6.40
CA TYR A 101 2.01 -16.63 -7.23
C TYR A 101 2.19 -18.04 -6.68
N SER A 102 2.43 -18.16 -5.37
CA SER A 102 2.51 -19.46 -4.69
C SER A 102 1.23 -20.28 -4.90
N TYR A 103 0.06 -19.66 -4.70
CA TYR A 103 -1.22 -20.30 -4.95
C TYR A 103 -1.42 -20.71 -6.41
N TYR A 104 -1.02 -19.86 -7.36
CA TYR A 104 -1.05 -20.18 -8.79
C TYR A 104 -0.18 -21.40 -9.11
N THR A 105 1.05 -21.47 -8.58
CA THR A 105 1.94 -22.61 -8.82
C THR A 105 1.40 -23.92 -8.26
N LEU A 106 0.73 -23.89 -7.10
CA LEU A 106 0.09 -25.08 -6.54
C LEU A 106 -1.08 -25.55 -7.41
N LEU A 107 -1.93 -24.63 -7.87
CA LEU A 107 -3.05 -24.96 -8.74
C LEU A 107 -2.57 -25.52 -10.10
N SER A 108 -1.56 -24.92 -10.72
CA SER A 108 -1.06 -25.39 -12.01
C SER A 108 -0.42 -26.78 -11.93
N GLN A 109 0.30 -27.08 -10.84
CA GLN A 109 0.83 -28.42 -10.58
C GLN A 109 -0.27 -29.46 -10.36
N SER A 110 -1.37 -29.08 -9.69
CA SER A 110 -2.49 -30.01 -9.47
C SER A 110 -3.23 -30.42 -10.74
N GLN A 111 -3.19 -29.62 -11.80
CA GLN A 111 -3.80 -29.91 -13.11
C GLN A 111 -2.91 -30.78 -14.02
N MET A 112 -1.59 -30.81 -13.77
CA MET A 112 -0.63 -31.60 -14.55
C MET A 112 -0.57 -33.07 -14.08
N LYS A 113 -1.44 -33.48 -13.16
CA LYS A 113 -1.59 -34.82 -12.61
C LYS A 113 -2.92 -35.42 -13.05
#